data_AF-A0A0F8YPW5-F1
#
_entry.id   AF-A0A0F8YPW5-F1
#
_cell.length_a   1.000
_cell.length_b   1.000
_cell.length_c   1.000
_cell.angle_alpha   90.00
_cell.angle_beta   90.00
_cell.angle_gamma   90.00
#
_symmetry.space_group_name_H-M   'P 1'
#
loop_
_entity.id
_entity.type
_entity.pdbx_description
1 polymer ?
#
loop_
_entity_poly.entity_id
_entity_poly.type
_entity_poly.pdbx_seq_one_letter_code
_entity_poly.pdbx_strand_id
1 'polypeptide(L)'
;MHHKHTIALGLILHCAAWLACADSASAADRVGFRRDGAELSVDGRLLVKAQDGGLLMLARDGVLWAVTPDELLHHKADSIPFEPLTQQEMSQRLLAALPEGFDVHPTAHYLICHDTSRAYAQWCGSLFERLYMAFTNYWRRKGFELSEPEFPLVAVIFADRASYTKFSQPELGDAAGSIVGYFSLRTNRMSMYDLTGVESAGRRPRRGNSSSQINQILSRPEAAQTVATIVHEATHQIAFNCGLHTRYSDCPVWFSEGIALYFETPDLSSSRGWRGIGVVNRSRLLQFGQFARQRPADSLRTLIADDKRFHDPKRAL
;
A
#
# COMPACT_ATOMS: atom_id res chain seq x y z
N MET A 1 77.92 35.02 9.79
CA MET A 1 78.15 33.65 9.28
C MET A 1 76.83 33.12 8.73
N HIS A 2 76.68 33.09 7.41
CA HIS A 2 75.54 32.50 6.71
C HIS A 2 75.78 30.99 6.54
N HIS A 3 74.84 30.15 6.98
CA HIS A 3 74.61 28.77 6.48
C HIS A 3 73.13 28.46 6.72
N LYS A 4 72.31 28.35 5.66
CA LYS A 4 72.01 27.18 4.82
C LYS A 4 70.69 26.52 5.25
N HIS A 5 69.80 26.42 4.27
CA HIS A 5 68.50 25.75 4.30
C HIS A 5 68.64 24.24 4.54
N THR A 6 67.71 23.68 5.33
CA THR A 6 67.31 22.26 5.22
C THR A 6 65.80 22.16 5.42
N ILE A 7 65.18 21.45 4.48
CA ILE A 7 63.75 21.15 4.33
C ILE A 7 63.32 20.13 5.40
N ALA A 8 62.17 20.36 6.04
CA ALA A 8 61.50 19.34 6.85
C ALA A 8 60.06 19.13 6.35
N LEU A 9 59.78 17.90 5.93
CA LEU A 9 58.49 17.35 5.55
C LEU A 9 57.48 17.50 6.70
N GLY A 10 56.35 18.18 6.45
CA GLY A 10 55.16 18.12 7.30
C GLY A 10 54.17 17.11 6.73
N LEU A 11 54.04 15.96 7.38
CA LEU A 11 52.99 14.97 7.13
C LEU A 11 51.65 15.56 7.59
N ILE A 12 50.74 15.89 6.67
CA ILE A 12 49.37 16.27 7.00
C ILE A 12 48.55 14.98 7.16
N LEU A 13 48.35 14.54 8.40
CA LEU A 13 47.33 13.53 8.72
C LEU A 13 45.94 14.10 8.38
N HIS A 14 45.34 13.60 7.31
CA HIS A 14 43.90 13.76 7.08
C HIS A 14 43.16 12.80 8.00
N CYS A 15 42.67 13.29 9.14
CA CYS A 15 41.62 12.62 9.89
C CYS A 15 40.33 12.68 9.06
N ALA A 16 40.08 11.65 8.26
CA ALA A 16 38.76 11.40 7.70
C ALA A 16 37.84 10.99 8.85
N ALA A 17 37.05 11.94 9.37
CA ALA A 17 35.95 11.64 10.26
C ALA A 17 34.89 10.88 9.46
N TRP A 18 34.84 9.56 9.64
CA TRP A 18 33.72 8.75 9.22
C TRP A 18 32.54 9.12 10.11
N LEU A 19 31.67 10.01 9.62
CA LEU A 19 30.31 10.13 10.13
C LEU A 19 29.58 8.84 9.75
N ALA A 20 29.66 7.85 10.63
CA ALA A 20 28.71 6.76 10.61
C ALA A 20 27.33 7.38 10.89
N CYS A 21 26.47 7.43 9.87
CA CYS A 21 25.04 7.57 10.09
C CYS A 21 24.60 6.33 10.87
N ALA A 22 24.60 6.43 12.19
CA ALA A 22 23.87 5.48 13.01
C ALA A 22 22.39 5.76 12.73
N ASP A 23 21.78 4.92 11.90
CA ASP A 23 20.32 4.77 11.88
C ASP A 23 19.90 4.59 13.33
N SER A 24 19.23 5.58 13.87
CA SER A 24 18.71 5.53 15.22
C SER A 24 17.56 4.55 15.18
N ALA A 25 17.85 3.26 15.37
CA ALA A 25 16.81 2.26 15.54
C ALA A 25 15.97 2.69 16.74
N SER A 26 14.79 3.28 16.46
CA SER A 26 13.82 3.57 17.50
C SER A 26 13.58 2.27 18.25
N ALA A 27 13.77 2.29 19.55
CA ALA A 27 13.47 1.13 20.36
C ALA A 27 11.95 0.83 20.28
N ALA A 28 11.62 -0.44 20.40
CA ALA A 28 10.26 -0.91 20.45
C ALA A 28 9.63 -0.48 21.79
N ASP A 29 8.45 0.09 21.70
CA ASP A 29 7.60 0.42 22.81
C ASP A 29 6.50 -0.64 22.93
N ARG A 30 6.16 -0.97 24.18
CA ARG A 30 4.99 -1.79 24.51
C ARG A 30 3.89 -0.90 25.08
N VAL A 31 2.73 -0.94 24.45
CA VAL A 31 1.54 -0.20 24.88
C VAL A 31 0.40 -1.17 25.15
N GLY A 32 -0.07 -1.18 26.39
CA GLY A 32 -1.28 -1.87 26.80
C GLY A 32 -2.46 -0.91 26.88
N PHE A 33 -3.61 -1.30 26.32
CA PHE A 33 -4.81 -0.46 26.25
C PHE A 33 -6.09 -1.30 26.28
N ARG A 34 -7.23 -0.69 26.62
CA ARG A 34 -8.54 -1.34 26.63
C ARG A 34 -9.40 -0.82 25.49
N ARG A 35 -9.92 -1.71 24.66
CA ARG A 35 -10.85 -1.40 23.56
C ARG A 35 -11.94 -2.46 23.48
N ASP A 36 -13.18 -2.04 23.31
CA ASP A 36 -14.35 -2.93 23.21
C ASP A 36 -14.44 -3.94 24.39
N GLY A 37 -14.04 -3.50 25.58
CA GLY A 37 -14.05 -4.33 26.80
C GLY A 37 -12.91 -5.35 26.89
N ALA A 38 -12.04 -5.45 25.88
CA ALA A 38 -10.87 -6.31 25.88
C ALA A 38 -9.59 -5.53 26.20
N GLU A 39 -8.69 -6.14 26.97
CA GLU A 39 -7.33 -5.64 27.15
C GLU A 39 -6.45 -6.15 26.02
N LEU A 40 -5.82 -5.21 25.31
CA LEU A 40 -4.96 -5.45 24.16
C LEU A 40 -3.57 -4.90 24.46
N SER A 41 -2.57 -5.48 23.80
CA SER A 41 -1.18 -5.02 23.87
C SER A 41 -0.58 -4.97 22.47
N VAL A 42 0.16 -3.89 22.19
CA VAL A 42 0.87 -3.67 20.94
C VAL A 42 2.34 -3.43 21.24
N ASP A 43 3.18 -4.26 20.61
CA ASP A 43 4.62 -4.06 20.53
C ASP A 43 4.94 -3.38 19.18
N GLY A 44 5.61 -2.22 19.23
CA GLY A 44 5.86 -1.46 18.01
C GLY A 44 6.67 -0.18 18.19
N ARG A 45 6.83 0.57 17.12
CA ARG A 45 7.49 1.89 17.13
C ARG A 45 6.45 2.96 17.49
N LEU A 46 6.72 3.79 18.49
CA LEU A 46 5.92 4.99 18.74
C LEU A 46 6.20 6.02 17.64
N LEU A 47 5.19 6.36 16.84
CA LEU A 47 5.31 7.35 15.76
C LEU A 47 5.00 8.76 16.23
N VAL A 48 3.92 8.92 16.99
CA VAL A 48 3.44 10.22 17.46
C VAL A 48 2.91 10.07 18.88
N LYS A 49 3.24 11.04 19.73
CA LYS A 49 2.54 11.31 20.98
C LYS A 49 1.77 12.63 20.82
N ALA A 50 0.45 12.55 20.83
CA ALA A 50 -0.43 13.70 20.72
C ALA A 50 -0.38 14.57 21.99
N GLN A 51 -0.81 15.82 21.87
CA GLN A 51 -0.78 16.79 22.99
C GLN A 51 -1.68 16.39 24.15
N ASP A 52 -2.77 15.70 23.87
CA ASP A 52 -3.70 15.15 24.87
C ASP A 52 -3.19 13.86 25.54
N GLY A 53 -2.03 13.35 25.10
CA GLY A 53 -1.43 12.11 25.59
C GLY A 53 -1.75 10.87 24.76
N GLY A 54 -2.54 10.99 23.68
CA GLY A 54 -2.81 9.89 22.76
C GLY A 54 -1.54 9.41 22.05
N LEU A 55 -1.50 8.14 21.68
CA LEU A 55 -0.33 7.51 21.05
C LEU A 55 -0.70 6.96 19.66
N LEU A 56 0.17 7.15 18.68
CA LEU A 56 0.11 6.45 17.40
C LEU A 56 1.28 5.46 17.34
N MET A 57 0.95 4.17 17.38
CA MET A 57 1.92 3.07 17.37
C MET A 57 1.94 2.38 16.00
N LEU A 58 3.14 2.09 15.49
CA LEU A 58 3.36 1.22 14.34
C LEU A 58 3.79 -0.16 14.83
N ALA A 59 2.88 -1.12 14.76
CA ALA A 59 3.18 -2.50 15.14
C ALA A 59 4.17 -3.16 14.18
N ARG A 60 4.81 -4.25 14.63
CA ARG A 60 5.76 -5.04 13.83
C ARG A 60 5.15 -5.61 12.55
N ASP A 61 3.83 -5.73 12.47
CA ASP A 61 3.09 -6.17 11.27
C ASP A 61 2.63 -5.01 10.37
N GLY A 62 3.13 -3.79 10.59
CA GLY A 62 2.80 -2.61 9.80
C GLY A 62 1.45 -1.97 10.13
N VAL A 63 0.69 -2.52 11.09
CA VAL A 63 -0.60 -1.95 11.50
C VAL A 63 -0.38 -0.70 12.34
N LEU A 64 -1.13 0.36 12.03
CA LEU A 64 -1.21 1.57 12.84
C LEU A 64 -2.29 1.43 13.92
N TRP A 65 -1.90 1.73 15.15
CA TRP A 65 -2.78 1.74 16.32
C TRP A 65 -2.81 3.14 16.91
N ALA A 66 -3.91 3.85 16.70
CA ALA A 66 -4.24 5.04 17.47
C ALA A 66 -4.80 4.57 18.83
N VAL A 67 -4.14 4.94 19.92
CA VAL A 67 -4.54 4.65 21.30
C VAL A 67 -4.87 5.99 21.95
N THR A 68 -6.11 6.17 22.35
CA THR A 68 -6.56 7.39 23.03
C THR A 68 -6.12 7.40 24.50
N PRO A 69 -6.05 8.57 25.15
CA PRO A 69 -5.67 8.66 26.55
C PRO A 69 -6.56 7.84 27.49
N ASP A 70 -7.85 7.73 27.20
CA ASP A 70 -8.84 7.00 28.00
C ASP A 70 -8.77 5.47 27.81
N GLU A 71 -8.28 5.01 26.66
CA GLU A 71 -8.01 3.59 26.43
C GLU A 71 -6.68 3.13 27.05
N LEU A 72 -5.72 4.05 27.23
CA LEU A 72 -4.35 3.72 27.63
C LEU A 72 -4.28 3.16 29.07
N LEU A 73 -3.73 1.96 29.22
CA LEU A 73 -3.50 1.33 30.52
C LEU A 73 -2.05 1.52 30.98
N HIS A 74 -1.09 1.24 30.10
CA HIS A 74 0.33 1.41 30.39
C HIS A 74 1.14 1.60 29.10
N HIS A 75 2.24 2.33 29.21
CA HIS A 75 3.23 2.54 28.15
C HIS A 75 4.62 2.31 28.73
N LYS A 76 5.37 1.41 28.11
CA LYS A 76 6.76 1.12 28.46
C LYS A 76 7.64 1.25 27.23
N ALA A 77 8.62 2.13 27.30
CA ALA A 77 9.73 2.12 26.35
C ALA A 77 10.68 0.97 26.71
N ASP A 78 10.90 0.05 25.79
CA ASP A 78 11.95 -0.96 25.93
C ASP A 78 13.21 -0.48 25.21
N SER A 79 14.34 -1.15 25.41
CA SER A 79 15.61 -0.86 24.72
C SER A 79 15.86 -1.79 23.52
N ILE A 80 14.87 -2.61 23.16
CA ILE A 80 14.95 -3.58 22.07
C ILE A 80 14.74 -2.83 20.76
N PRO A 81 15.63 -2.93 19.76
CA PRO A 81 15.40 -2.32 18.44
C PRO A 81 14.07 -2.77 17.82
N PHE A 82 13.34 -1.86 17.18
CA PHE A 82 12.18 -2.24 16.39
C PHE A 82 12.60 -3.05 15.17
N GLU A 83 12.01 -4.24 15.01
CA GLU A 83 12.18 -5.08 13.83
C GLU A 83 10.81 -5.44 13.23
N PRO A 84 10.56 -5.11 11.95
CA PRO A 84 9.40 -5.61 11.21
C PRO A 84 9.32 -7.14 11.24
N LEU A 85 8.10 -7.68 11.13
CA LEU A 85 7.95 -9.11 10.88
C LEU A 85 8.58 -9.48 9.53
N THR A 86 9.30 -10.58 9.51
CA THR A 86 9.79 -11.20 8.27
C THR A 86 8.61 -11.63 7.39
N GLN A 87 8.87 -11.87 6.09
CA GLN A 87 7.84 -12.41 5.18
C GLN A 87 7.22 -13.72 5.71
N GLN A 88 8.02 -14.59 6.33
CA GLN A 88 7.53 -15.86 6.86
C GLN A 88 6.62 -15.66 8.09
N GLU A 89 7.05 -14.84 9.06
CA GLU A 89 6.24 -14.53 10.25
C GLU A 89 4.94 -13.82 9.87
N MET A 90 5.02 -12.85 8.94
CA MET A 90 3.87 -12.16 8.40
C MET A 90 2.91 -13.13 7.71
N SER A 91 3.41 -14.05 6.89
CA SER A 91 2.58 -15.06 6.21
C SER A 91 1.83 -15.94 7.20
N GLN A 92 2.51 -16.43 8.24
CA GLN A 92 1.89 -17.24 9.30
C GLN A 92 0.80 -16.47 10.05
N ARG A 93 1.10 -15.21 10.43
CA ARG A 93 0.15 -14.34 11.13
C ARG A 93 -1.08 -14.04 10.27
N LEU A 94 -0.90 -13.79 8.97
CA LEU A 94 -2.00 -13.53 8.04
C LEU A 94 -2.86 -14.77 7.82
N LEU A 95 -2.26 -15.94 7.58
CA LEU A 95 -3.01 -17.20 7.42
C LEU A 95 -3.82 -17.58 8.66
N ALA A 96 -3.31 -17.28 9.85
CA ALA A 96 -4.03 -17.53 11.10
C ALA A 96 -5.24 -16.59 11.29
N ALA A 97 -5.22 -15.40 10.68
CA ALA A 97 -6.27 -14.38 10.81
C ALA A 97 -7.28 -14.39 9.64
N LEU A 98 -6.89 -14.94 8.49
CA LEU A 98 -7.73 -15.00 7.29
C LEU A 98 -8.67 -16.22 7.32
N PRO A 99 -9.77 -16.20 6.54
CA PRO A 99 -10.66 -17.35 6.43
C PRO A 99 -9.94 -18.62 5.97
N GLU A 100 -10.50 -19.79 6.31
CA GLU A 100 -10.01 -21.07 5.81
C GLU A 100 -10.01 -21.11 4.27
N GLY A 101 -9.00 -21.75 3.68
CA GLY A 101 -8.84 -21.88 2.22
C GLY A 101 -7.91 -20.86 1.58
N PHE A 102 -7.38 -19.91 2.36
CA PHE A 102 -6.33 -19.00 1.91
C PHE A 102 -4.97 -19.70 1.81
N ASP A 103 -4.20 -19.34 0.78
CA ASP A 103 -2.78 -19.63 0.59
C ASP A 103 -2.00 -18.31 0.41
N VAL A 104 -0.67 -18.37 0.49
CA VAL A 104 0.20 -17.22 0.30
C VAL A 104 1.16 -17.46 -0.85
N HIS A 105 1.14 -16.55 -1.83
CA HIS A 105 2.17 -16.45 -2.87
C HIS A 105 3.13 -15.30 -2.56
N PRO A 106 4.35 -15.57 -2.06
CA PRO A 106 5.36 -14.54 -1.85
C PRO A 106 6.05 -14.15 -3.16
N THR A 107 6.51 -12.90 -3.19
CA THR A 107 7.30 -12.29 -4.28
C THR A 107 8.50 -11.55 -3.67
N ALA A 108 9.15 -10.65 -4.42
CA ALA A 108 10.29 -9.90 -3.88
C ALA A 108 9.82 -8.90 -2.80
N HIS A 109 8.75 -8.16 -3.08
CA HIS A 109 8.22 -7.11 -2.21
C HIS A 109 6.84 -7.43 -1.64
N TYR A 110 6.07 -8.33 -2.27
CA TYR A 110 4.68 -8.61 -1.89
C TYR A 110 4.45 -9.98 -1.26
N LEU A 111 3.45 -10.03 -0.38
CA LEU A 111 2.75 -11.25 0.04
C LEU A 111 1.33 -11.23 -0.51
N ILE A 112 1.03 -12.17 -1.40
CA ILE A 112 -0.30 -12.31 -1.99
C ILE A 112 -1.07 -13.38 -1.22
N CYS A 113 -1.93 -12.98 -0.30
CA CYS A 113 -2.85 -13.87 0.41
C CYS A 113 -4.10 -14.08 -0.45
N HIS A 114 -4.44 -15.31 -0.81
CA HIS A 114 -5.54 -15.56 -1.73
C HIS A 114 -6.30 -16.86 -1.45
N ASP A 115 -7.61 -16.88 -1.69
CA ASP A 115 -8.42 -18.09 -1.87
C ASP A 115 -8.75 -18.36 -3.36
N THR A 116 -8.08 -17.62 -4.26
CA THR A 116 -8.15 -17.81 -5.72
C THR A 116 -7.26 -18.95 -6.19
N SER A 117 -7.24 -19.21 -7.49
CA SER A 117 -6.22 -20.08 -8.09
C SER A 117 -4.81 -19.51 -7.92
N ARG A 118 -3.83 -20.41 -7.82
CA ARG A 118 -2.41 -20.07 -7.76
C ARG A 118 -1.93 -19.31 -9.01
N ALA A 119 -2.48 -19.65 -10.18
CA ALA A 119 -2.15 -18.97 -11.43
C ALA A 119 -2.55 -17.49 -11.38
N TYR A 120 -3.74 -17.19 -10.85
CA TYR A 120 -4.19 -15.81 -10.70
C TYR A 120 -3.36 -15.04 -9.67
N ALA A 121 -3.06 -15.65 -8.51
CA ALA A 121 -2.20 -15.03 -7.51
C ALA A 121 -0.78 -14.72 -8.03
N GLN A 122 -0.19 -15.64 -8.81
CA GLN A 122 1.09 -15.43 -9.48
C GLN A 122 1.04 -14.30 -10.51
N TRP A 123 -0.05 -14.21 -11.26
CA TRP A 123 -0.26 -13.14 -12.22
C TRP A 123 -0.39 -11.77 -11.53
N CYS A 124 -1.17 -11.67 -10.45
CA CYS A 124 -1.28 -10.47 -9.63
C CYS A 124 0.08 -10.06 -9.05
N GLY A 125 0.81 -10.99 -8.44
CA GLY A 125 2.17 -10.74 -7.94
C GLY A 125 3.10 -10.19 -9.02
N SER A 126 3.09 -10.81 -10.21
CA SER A 126 3.89 -10.33 -11.35
C SER A 126 3.45 -8.96 -11.89
N LEU A 127 2.18 -8.60 -11.75
CA LEU A 127 1.67 -7.27 -12.08
C LEU A 127 2.13 -6.23 -11.05
N PHE A 128 2.01 -6.53 -9.77
CA PHE A 128 2.43 -5.65 -8.68
C PHE A 128 3.93 -5.37 -8.70
N GLU A 129 4.77 -6.38 -8.91
CA GLU A 129 6.22 -6.19 -9.02
C GLU A 129 6.61 -5.28 -10.20
N ARG A 130 5.94 -5.43 -11.35
CA ARG A 130 6.16 -4.54 -12.50
C ARG A 130 5.72 -3.12 -12.21
N LEU A 131 4.59 -2.95 -11.52
CA LEU A 131 4.10 -1.64 -11.12
C LEU A 131 5.06 -0.98 -10.13
N TYR A 132 5.52 -1.71 -9.11
CA TYR A 132 6.53 -1.26 -8.13
C TYR A 132 7.79 -0.74 -8.82
N MET A 133 8.37 -1.54 -9.71
CA MET A 133 9.57 -1.16 -10.45
C MET A 133 9.33 0.06 -11.35
N ALA A 134 8.18 0.14 -12.01
CA ALA A 134 7.86 1.27 -12.88
C ALA A 134 7.63 2.56 -12.08
N PHE A 135 6.90 2.47 -10.97
CA PHE A 135 6.61 3.58 -10.06
C PHE A 135 7.89 4.18 -9.48
N THR A 136 8.73 3.34 -8.87
CA THR A 136 9.96 3.80 -8.22
C THR A 136 10.91 4.43 -9.24
N ASN A 137 11.08 3.81 -10.40
CA ASN A 137 11.90 4.37 -11.48
C ASN A 137 11.34 5.69 -12.03
N TYR A 138 10.03 5.82 -12.17
CA TYR A 138 9.40 7.03 -12.69
C TYR A 138 9.65 8.23 -11.77
N TRP A 139 9.37 8.07 -10.48
CA TRP A 139 9.50 9.16 -9.51
C TRP A 139 10.94 9.49 -9.16
N ARG A 140 11.84 8.49 -9.05
CA ARG A 140 13.28 8.73 -8.87
C ARG A 140 13.86 9.58 -10.01
N ARG A 141 13.46 9.32 -11.27
CA ARG A 141 13.85 10.16 -12.43
C ARG A 141 13.28 11.57 -12.39
N LYS A 142 12.21 11.80 -11.62
CA LYS A 142 11.63 13.12 -11.38
C LYS A 142 12.25 13.83 -10.17
N GLY A 143 13.28 13.24 -9.54
CA GLY A 143 14.01 13.83 -8.44
C GLY A 143 13.43 13.53 -7.06
N PHE A 144 12.48 12.60 -6.95
CA PHE A 144 11.97 12.16 -5.64
C PHE A 144 12.91 11.13 -5.02
N GLU A 145 13.18 11.31 -3.73
CA GLU A 145 13.86 10.31 -2.91
C GLU A 145 12.82 9.28 -2.46
N LEU A 146 12.98 8.03 -2.90
CA LEU A 146 12.09 6.92 -2.55
C LEU A 146 12.85 5.81 -1.85
N SER A 147 12.28 5.30 -0.76
CA SER A 147 12.79 4.17 0.01
C SER A 147 12.18 2.85 -0.44
N GLU A 148 12.88 1.75 -0.15
CA GLU A 148 12.26 0.43 -0.21
C GLU A 148 11.20 0.28 0.91
N PRO A 149 10.14 -0.54 0.71
CA PRO A 149 9.16 -0.82 1.74
C PRO A 149 9.80 -1.44 3.00
N GLU A 150 9.50 -0.88 4.18
CA GLU A 150 9.95 -1.43 5.47
C GLU A 150 9.27 -2.78 5.80
N PHE A 151 8.07 -3.01 5.27
CA PHE A 151 7.29 -4.23 5.46
C PHE A 151 6.98 -4.88 4.11
N PRO A 152 6.80 -6.22 4.06
CA PRO A 152 6.21 -6.86 2.89
C PRO A 152 4.86 -6.23 2.55
N LEU A 153 4.65 -5.89 1.28
CA LEU A 153 3.41 -5.30 0.79
C LEU A 153 2.33 -6.39 0.68
N VAL A 154 1.28 -6.28 1.48
CA VAL A 154 0.26 -7.34 1.58
C VAL A 154 -0.92 -7.06 0.65
N ALA A 155 -1.27 -8.06 -0.16
CA ALA A 155 -2.48 -8.08 -0.97
C ALA A 155 -3.38 -9.24 -0.53
N VAL A 156 -4.63 -8.97 -0.19
CA VAL A 156 -5.63 -9.99 0.15
C VAL A 156 -6.64 -10.09 -1.00
N ILE A 157 -6.61 -11.21 -1.71
CA ILE A 157 -7.39 -11.41 -2.95
C ILE A 157 -8.43 -12.50 -2.73
N PHE A 158 -9.70 -12.12 -2.77
CA PHE A 158 -10.84 -13.00 -2.64
C PHE A 158 -11.32 -13.51 -4.00
N ALA A 159 -11.70 -14.77 -4.09
CA ALA A 159 -12.28 -15.37 -5.28
C ALA A 159 -13.72 -14.90 -5.52
N ASP A 160 -14.44 -14.52 -4.45
CA ASP A 160 -15.84 -14.13 -4.53
C ASP A 160 -16.16 -12.87 -3.72
N ARG A 161 -17.15 -12.13 -4.22
CA ARG A 161 -17.61 -10.85 -3.64
C ARG A 161 -18.20 -11.02 -2.24
N ALA A 162 -18.85 -12.14 -1.93
CA ALA A 162 -19.54 -12.33 -0.66
C ALA A 162 -18.53 -12.46 0.48
N SER A 163 -17.48 -13.26 0.28
CA SER A 163 -16.37 -13.41 1.21
C SER A 163 -15.62 -12.09 1.42
N TYR A 164 -15.32 -11.36 0.33
CA TYR A 164 -14.73 -10.02 0.41
C TYR A 164 -15.61 -9.02 1.18
N THR A 165 -16.91 -8.98 0.90
CA THR A 165 -17.83 -8.04 1.56
C THR A 165 -17.87 -8.32 3.06
N LYS A 166 -18.00 -9.60 3.44
CA LYS A 166 -17.99 -10.02 4.85
C LYS A 166 -16.69 -9.63 5.56
N PHE A 167 -15.55 -9.83 4.91
CA PHE A 167 -14.24 -9.48 5.46
C PHE A 167 -14.07 -7.97 5.62
N SER A 168 -14.56 -7.18 4.67
CA SER A 168 -14.34 -5.73 4.60
C SER A 168 -15.38 -4.91 5.36
N GLN A 169 -16.52 -5.52 5.71
CA GLN A 169 -17.62 -4.86 6.43
C GLN A 169 -17.18 -4.10 7.70
N PRO A 170 -16.29 -4.66 8.57
CA PRO A 170 -15.88 -3.96 9.79
C PRO A 170 -15.10 -2.66 9.53
N GLU A 171 -14.44 -2.53 8.37
CA GLU A 171 -13.64 -1.35 8.02
C GLU A 171 -14.40 -0.38 7.10
N LEU A 172 -15.11 -0.90 6.09
CA LEU A 172 -15.79 -0.09 5.08
C LEU A 172 -17.27 0.20 5.41
N GLY A 173 -17.86 -0.49 6.39
CA GLY A 173 -19.29 -0.38 6.67
C GLY A 173 -20.15 -0.69 5.44
N ASP A 174 -21.19 0.11 5.21
CA ASP A 174 -22.12 -0.07 4.09
C ASP A 174 -21.47 0.05 2.70
N ALA A 175 -20.27 0.65 2.61
CA ALA A 175 -19.53 0.77 1.36
C ALA A 175 -18.84 -0.54 0.93
N ALA A 176 -18.72 -1.53 1.83
CA ALA A 176 -18.09 -2.82 1.52
C ALA A 176 -18.74 -3.52 0.32
N GLY A 177 -20.05 -3.33 0.14
CA GLY A 177 -20.79 -3.92 -0.97
C GLY A 177 -20.52 -3.24 -2.32
N SER A 178 -20.14 -1.95 -2.36
CA SER A 178 -20.03 -1.17 -3.60
C SER A 178 -18.58 -0.98 -4.09
N ILE A 179 -17.60 -1.16 -3.21
CA ILE A 179 -16.17 -0.99 -3.49
C ILE A 179 -15.54 -2.33 -3.89
N VAL A 180 -14.82 -2.35 -5.01
CA VAL A 180 -14.21 -3.57 -5.60
C VAL A 180 -12.90 -3.98 -4.90
N GLY A 181 -12.18 -2.98 -4.41
CA GLY A 181 -10.99 -3.15 -3.60
C GLY A 181 -10.61 -1.83 -2.95
N TYR A 182 -9.79 -1.89 -1.92
CA TYR A 182 -9.31 -0.73 -1.19
C TYR A 182 -7.95 -0.99 -0.57
N PHE A 183 -7.14 0.05 -0.43
CA PHE A 183 -5.95 0.08 0.41
C PHE A 183 -6.28 0.66 1.80
N SER A 184 -6.01 -0.13 2.85
CA SER A 184 -6.20 0.27 4.24
C SER A 184 -4.97 1.01 4.76
N LEU A 185 -5.11 2.32 5.02
CA LEU A 185 -4.08 3.11 5.71
C LEU A 185 -3.77 2.54 7.11
N ARG A 186 -4.76 1.94 7.78
CA ARG A 186 -4.58 1.33 9.10
C ARG A 186 -3.73 0.07 9.01
N THR A 187 -4.16 -0.90 8.22
CA THR A 187 -3.53 -2.24 8.23
C THR A 187 -2.33 -2.36 7.29
N ASN A 188 -2.13 -1.39 6.41
CA ASN A 188 -1.14 -1.39 5.33
C ASN A 188 -1.37 -2.47 4.26
N ARG A 189 -2.63 -2.87 4.05
CA ARG A 189 -2.99 -3.98 3.16
C ARG A 189 -3.96 -3.48 2.12
N MET A 190 -3.81 -3.97 0.89
CA MET A 190 -4.90 -3.87 -0.07
C MET A 190 -5.75 -5.14 -0.03
N SER A 191 -7.07 -4.98 -0.11
CA SER A 191 -8.03 -6.08 -0.15
C SER A 191 -8.93 -5.93 -1.34
N MET A 192 -9.23 -7.03 -2.05
CA MET A 192 -10.05 -7.00 -3.26
C MET A 192 -10.58 -8.35 -3.68
N TYR A 193 -11.47 -8.38 -4.67
CA TYR A 193 -11.97 -9.62 -5.27
C TYR A 193 -11.95 -9.64 -6.80
N ASP A 194 -11.99 -10.83 -7.39
CA ASP A 194 -12.12 -11.01 -8.84
C ASP A 194 -13.53 -10.63 -9.34
N LEU A 195 -13.65 -9.49 -10.04
CA LEU A 195 -14.92 -9.08 -10.67
C LEU A 195 -15.36 -9.99 -11.81
N THR A 196 -14.44 -10.75 -12.42
CA THR A 196 -14.76 -11.54 -13.61
C THR A 196 -15.56 -12.81 -13.28
N GLY A 197 -15.61 -13.17 -12.00
CA GLY A 197 -16.29 -14.36 -11.49
C GLY A 197 -15.67 -15.67 -11.99
N VAL A 198 -14.52 -15.61 -12.66
CA VAL A 198 -13.83 -16.80 -13.17
C VAL A 198 -13.24 -17.59 -12.01
N GLU A 199 -12.72 -16.92 -11.00
CA GLU A 199 -12.12 -17.59 -9.84
C GLU A 199 -13.19 -18.23 -8.93
N SER A 200 -14.34 -17.58 -8.73
CA SER A 200 -15.46 -18.17 -7.97
C SER A 200 -16.10 -19.38 -8.67
N ALA A 201 -16.23 -19.33 -10.00
CA ALA A 201 -16.70 -20.47 -10.81
C ALA A 201 -15.68 -21.62 -10.91
N GLY A 202 -14.40 -21.32 -10.67
CA GLY A 202 -13.26 -22.21 -10.82
C GLY A 202 -12.90 -23.07 -9.61
N ARG A 203 -13.72 -23.13 -8.55
CA ARG A 203 -13.46 -23.89 -7.29
C ARG A 203 -13.13 -25.39 -7.46
N ARG A 204 -13.13 -25.94 -8.67
CA ARG A 204 -12.46 -27.21 -9.00
C ARG A 204 -11.24 -26.93 -9.90
N PRO A 205 -10.01 -27.27 -9.48
CA PRO A 205 -8.82 -27.04 -10.29
C PRO A 205 -8.92 -27.84 -11.58
N ARG A 206 -9.24 -27.16 -12.69
CA ARG A 206 -8.99 -27.73 -14.02
C ARG A 206 -7.49 -27.74 -14.19
N ARG A 207 -6.92 -28.92 -14.49
CA ARG A 207 -5.57 -29.08 -15.05
C ARG A 207 -5.51 -28.35 -16.41
N GLY A 208 -5.43 -27.03 -16.36
CA GLY A 208 -5.21 -26.14 -17.49
C GLY A 208 -3.90 -25.41 -17.31
N ASN A 209 -3.31 -24.93 -18.41
CA ASN A 209 -2.09 -24.14 -18.37
C ASN A 209 -2.39 -22.76 -17.76
N SER A 210 -1.57 -22.27 -16.82
CA SER A 210 -1.80 -20.99 -16.11
C SER A 210 -2.06 -19.82 -17.08
N SER A 211 -1.39 -19.81 -18.24
CA SER A 211 -1.57 -18.78 -19.26
C SER A 211 -2.97 -18.75 -19.89
N SER A 212 -3.60 -19.92 -20.12
CA SER A 212 -4.95 -19.96 -20.70
C SER A 212 -6.00 -19.45 -19.73
N GLN A 213 -5.80 -19.68 -18.42
CA GLN A 213 -6.70 -19.18 -17.39
C GLN A 213 -6.65 -17.65 -17.30
N ILE A 214 -5.44 -17.05 -17.30
CA ILE A 214 -5.31 -15.59 -17.29
C ILE A 214 -5.92 -14.96 -18.54
N ASN A 215 -5.69 -15.54 -19.71
CA ASN A 215 -6.30 -15.04 -20.95
C ASN A 215 -7.84 -15.12 -20.88
N GLN A 216 -8.39 -16.16 -20.26
CA GLN A 216 -9.82 -16.26 -20.03
C GLN A 216 -10.33 -15.12 -19.14
N ILE A 217 -9.64 -14.84 -18.02
CA ILE A 217 -9.97 -13.71 -17.13
C ILE A 217 -9.92 -12.39 -17.92
N LEU A 218 -8.82 -12.11 -18.61
CA LEU A 218 -8.60 -10.84 -19.33
C LEU A 218 -9.54 -10.64 -20.54
N SER A 219 -10.15 -11.71 -21.05
CA SER A 219 -11.16 -11.64 -22.11
C SER A 219 -12.56 -11.23 -21.63
N ARG A 220 -12.78 -11.18 -20.30
CA ARG A 220 -14.06 -10.78 -19.72
C ARG A 220 -14.25 -9.27 -19.79
N PRO A 221 -15.47 -8.76 -20.03
CA PRO A 221 -15.74 -7.32 -20.05
C PRO A 221 -15.32 -6.59 -18.76
N GLU A 222 -15.49 -7.24 -17.61
CA GLU A 222 -15.20 -6.71 -16.29
C GLU A 222 -13.69 -6.60 -16.03
N ALA A 223 -12.85 -7.31 -16.80
CA ALA A 223 -11.42 -7.39 -16.55
C ALA A 223 -10.74 -6.02 -16.60
N ALA A 224 -11.17 -5.11 -17.48
CA ALA A 224 -10.60 -3.76 -17.54
C ALA A 224 -10.79 -3.03 -16.22
N GLN A 225 -11.97 -3.16 -15.61
CA GLN A 225 -12.25 -2.55 -14.31
C GLN A 225 -11.48 -3.25 -13.21
N THR A 226 -11.42 -4.58 -13.20
CA THR A 226 -10.63 -5.34 -12.22
C THR A 226 -9.18 -4.88 -12.24
N VAL A 227 -8.55 -4.85 -13.41
CA VAL A 227 -7.13 -4.48 -13.52
C VAL A 227 -6.91 -3.02 -13.16
N ALA A 228 -7.81 -2.11 -13.55
CA ALA A 228 -7.71 -0.71 -13.13
C ALA A 228 -7.74 -0.59 -11.60
N THR A 229 -8.68 -1.23 -10.91
CA THR A 229 -8.74 -1.23 -9.45
C THR A 229 -7.50 -1.88 -8.82
N ILE A 230 -7.04 -3.03 -9.33
CA ILE A 230 -5.81 -3.69 -8.86
C ILE A 230 -4.61 -2.74 -8.91
N VAL A 231 -4.43 -2.04 -10.03
CA VAL A 231 -3.31 -1.11 -10.19
C VAL A 231 -3.50 0.15 -9.35
N HIS A 232 -4.74 0.63 -9.19
CA HIS A 232 -5.08 1.79 -8.37
C HIS A 232 -4.69 1.57 -6.90
N GLU A 233 -5.19 0.50 -6.28
CA GLU A 233 -4.91 0.20 -4.87
C GLU A 233 -3.44 -0.12 -4.63
N ALA A 234 -2.81 -0.86 -5.55
CA ALA A 234 -1.37 -1.13 -5.46
C ALA A 234 -0.54 0.15 -5.59
N THR A 235 -0.98 1.14 -6.38
CA THR A 235 -0.31 2.44 -6.47
C THR A 235 -0.38 3.20 -5.15
N HIS A 236 -1.53 3.21 -4.47
CA HIS A 236 -1.60 3.77 -3.11
C HIS A 236 -0.64 3.05 -2.17
N GLN A 237 -0.68 1.72 -2.15
CA GLN A 237 0.18 0.93 -1.28
C GLN A 237 1.67 1.25 -1.51
N ILE A 238 2.12 1.33 -2.77
CA ILE A 238 3.52 1.69 -3.08
C ILE A 238 3.81 3.14 -2.61
N ALA A 239 2.94 4.10 -2.94
CA ALA A 239 3.15 5.50 -2.60
C ALA A 239 3.29 5.73 -1.09
N PHE A 240 2.47 5.06 -0.27
CA PHE A 240 2.51 5.16 1.19
C PHE A 240 3.63 4.36 1.86
N ASN A 241 4.29 3.44 1.15
CA ASN A 241 5.36 2.60 1.70
C ASN A 241 6.75 2.93 1.15
N CYS A 242 6.84 3.70 0.06
CA CYS A 242 8.11 4.12 -0.55
C CYS A 242 8.46 5.58 -0.26
N GLY A 243 7.74 6.24 0.65
CA GLY A 243 8.04 7.60 1.09
C GLY A 243 7.48 8.72 0.19
N LEU A 244 6.62 8.40 -0.79
CA LEU A 244 5.94 9.45 -1.55
C LEU A 244 4.83 10.10 -0.72
N HIS A 245 4.08 9.30 0.03
CA HIS A 245 3.08 9.74 1.00
C HIS A 245 3.39 9.14 2.38
N THR A 246 2.77 9.68 3.43
CA THR A 246 2.82 9.15 4.79
C THR A 246 1.42 8.79 5.27
N ARG A 247 1.23 7.58 5.80
CA ARG A 247 -0.09 7.12 6.30
C ARG A 247 -0.53 8.02 7.46
N TYR A 248 -1.81 8.39 7.47
CA TYR A 248 -2.42 9.37 8.41
C TYR A 248 -1.81 10.79 8.39
N SER A 249 -1.07 11.15 7.34
CA SER A 249 -0.76 12.57 7.08
C SER A 249 -1.94 13.28 6.41
N ASP A 250 -1.91 14.61 6.42
CA ASP A 250 -2.88 15.48 5.74
C ASP A 250 -2.62 15.56 4.22
N CYS A 251 -2.32 14.42 3.59
CA CYS A 251 -2.11 14.33 2.14
C CYS A 251 -3.43 14.67 1.41
N PRO A 252 -3.47 15.71 0.56
CA PRO A 252 -4.70 16.10 -0.13
C PRO A 252 -5.28 14.95 -0.95
N VAL A 253 -6.59 14.71 -0.84
CA VAL A 253 -7.23 13.56 -1.49
C VAL A 253 -7.07 13.64 -3.01
N TRP A 254 -7.25 14.83 -3.60
CA TRP A 254 -7.07 15.02 -5.06
C TRP A 254 -5.69 14.58 -5.56
N PHE A 255 -4.65 14.75 -4.72
CA PHE A 255 -3.28 14.42 -5.08
C PHE A 255 -3.05 12.92 -4.97
N SER A 256 -3.47 12.31 -3.86
CA SER A 256 -3.34 10.87 -3.65
C SER A 256 -4.12 10.06 -4.70
N GLU A 257 -5.41 10.38 -4.89
CA GLU A 257 -6.27 9.76 -5.90
C GLU A 257 -5.78 10.05 -7.32
N GLY A 258 -5.34 11.29 -7.57
CA GLY A 258 -4.81 11.70 -8.86
C GLY A 258 -3.58 10.89 -9.29
N ILE A 259 -2.68 10.58 -8.35
CA ILE A 259 -1.55 9.69 -8.60
C ILE A 259 -2.03 8.27 -8.94
N ALA A 260 -2.94 7.69 -8.15
CA ALA A 260 -3.46 6.35 -8.45
C ALA A 260 -4.16 6.28 -9.83
N LEU A 261 -5.00 7.28 -10.15
CA LEU A 261 -5.62 7.44 -11.46
C LEU A 261 -4.63 7.58 -12.62
N TYR A 262 -3.48 8.22 -12.37
CA TYR A 262 -2.43 8.40 -13.38
C TYR A 262 -1.70 7.08 -13.72
N PHE A 263 -1.74 6.09 -12.82
CA PHE A 263 -1.07 4.79 -13.01
C PHE A 263 -2.04 3.66 -13.43
N GLU A 264 -3.34 3.75 -13.14
CA GLU A 264 -4.30 2.63 -13.23
C GLU A 264 -4.69 2.14 -14.64
N THR A 265 -4.06 2.61 -15.72
CA THR A 265 -4.57 2.33 -17.08
C THR A 265 -4.41 0.85 -17.48
N PRO A 266 -5.53 0.12 -17.70
CA PRO A 266 -5.47 -1.29 -18.05
C PRO A 266 -5.09 -1.51 -19.52
N ASP A 267 -4.53 -2.68 -19.82
CA ASP A 267 -4.21 -3.18 -21.15
C ASP A 267 -4.63 -4.63 -21.36
N LEU A 268 -5.87 -4.84 -21.83
CA LEU A 268 -6.41 -6.18 -22.08
C LEU A 268 -5.87 -6.85 -23.36
N SER A 269 -5.20 -6.10 -24.24
CA SER A 269 -4.51 -6.69 -25.40
C SER A 269 -3.20 -7.39 -25.05
N SER A 270 -2.74 -7.25 -23.80
CA SER A 270 -1.55 -7.91 -23.29
C SER A 270 -1.90 -8.84 -22.14
N SER A 271 -1.27 -10.02 -22.08
CA SER A 271 -1.34 -10.90 -20.91
C SER A 271 -0.78 -10.26 -19.64
N ARG A 272 -0.08 -9.12 -19.76
CA ARG A 272 0.41 -8.31 -18.65
C ARG A 272 -0.67 -7.42 -18.01
N GLY A 273 -1.81 -7.19 -18.67
CA GLY A 273 -2.96 -6.46 -18.15
C GLY A 273 -2.79 -4.96 -17.90
N TRP A 274 -1.59 -4.40 -17.93
CA TRP A 274 -1.31 -2.99 -17.59
C TRP A 274 -0.51 -2.27 -18.67
N ARG A 275 -0.96 -1.06 -19.04
CA ARG A 275 -0.42 -0.31 -20.20
C ARG A 275 0.79 0.55 -19.88
N GLY A 276 0.99 0.90 -18.62
CA GLY A 276 2.04 1.81 -18.19
C GLY A 276 1.50 3.12 -17.61
N ILE A 277 2.43 4.02 -17.31
CA ILE A 277 2.20 5.25 -16.54
C ILE A 277 1.72 6.38 -17.45
N GLY A 278 0.69 7.12 -17.02
CA GLY A 278 0.21 8.34 -17.68
C GLY A 278 -0.51 8.12 -19.01
N VAL A 279 -0.90 6.88 -19.29
CA VAL A 279 -1.68 6.56 -20.49
C VAL A 279 -3.15 6.94 -20.25
N VAL A 280 -3.88 7.29 -21.32
CA VAL A 280 -5.29 7.63 -21.21
C VAL A 280 -6.13 6.38 -20.89
N ASN A 281 -6.76 6.38 -19.72
CA ASN A 281 -7.79 5.40 -19.37
C ASN A 281 -9.09 5.75 -20.10
N ARG A 282 -9.49 4.91 -21.07
CA ARG A 282 -10.68 5.16 -21.91
C ARG A 282 -11.99 5.19 -21.12
N SER A 283 -12.11 4.38 -20.06
CA SER A 283 -13.30 4.37 -19.21
C SER A 283 -13.43 5.69 -18.45
N ARG A 284 -12.32 6.17 -17.85
CA ARG A 284 -12.26 7.47 -17.18
C ARG A 284 -12.49 8.62 -18.15
N LEU A 285 -11.96 8.54 -19.37
CA LEU A 285 -12.21 9.57 -20.40
C LEU A 285 -13.69 9.70 -20.75
N LEU A 286 -14.42 8.57 -20.85
CA LEU A 286 -15.86 8.58 -21.07
C LEU A 286 -16.60 9.23 -19.90
N GLN A 287 -16.25 8.87 -18.65
CA GLN A 287 -16.81 9.49 -17.44
C GLN A 287 -16.55 11.00 -17.40
N PHE A 288 -15.30 11.40 -17.66
CA PHE A 288 -14.92 12.81 -17.74
C PHE A 288 -15.68 13.54 -18.84
N GLY A 289 -15.88 12.92 -20.00
CA GLY A 289 -16.66 13.50 -21.11
C GLY A 289 -18.13 13.74 -20.75
N GLN A 290 -18.72 12.90 -19.88
CA GLN A 290 -20.07 13.11 -19.35
C GLN A 290 -20.09 14.26 -18.34
N PHE A 291 -19.16 14.26 -17.38
CA PHE A 291 -18.99 15.33 -16.40
C PHE A 291 -18.75 16.70 -17.06
N ALA A 292 -17.87 16.75 -18.06
CA ALA A 292 -17.47 17.97 -18.75
C ALA A 292 -18.64 18.74 -19.37
N ARG A 293 -19.73 18.06 -19.75
CA ARG A 293 -20.95 18.68 -20.31
C ARG A 293 -21.72 19.52 -19.30
N GLN A 294 -21.57 19.23 -18.01
CA GLN A 294 -22.28 19.88 -16.91
C GLN A 294 -21.31 20.47 -15.87
N ARG A 295 -20.02 20.58 -16.24
CA ARG A 295 -18.95 20.95 -15.31
C ARG A 295 -19.15 22.38 -14.77
N PRO A 296 -19.25 22.56 -13.45
CA PRO A 296 -19.29 23.88 -12.83
C PRO A 296 -18.01 24.68 -13.14
N ALA A 297 -18.14 26.00 -13.30
CA ALA A 297 -16.99 26.85 -13.63
C ALA A 297 -15.89 26.81 -12.55
N ASP A 298 -16.27 26.63 -11.29
CA ASP A 298 -15.40 26.57 -10.12
C ASP A 298 -14.87 25.16 -9.82
N SER A 299 -15.18 24.15 -10.65
CA SER A 299 -14.89 22.74 -10.36
C SER A 299 -13.42 22.45 -10.05
N LEU A 300 -12.49 23.14 -10.73
CA LEU A 300 -11.05 22.95 -10.50
C LEU A 300 -10.63 23.57 -9.17
N ARG A 301 -11.16 24.75 -8.85
CA ARG A 301 -10.89 25.42 -7.57
C ARG A 301 -11.39 24.56 -6.41
N THR A 302 -12.62 24.05 -6.50
CA THR A 302 -13.22 23.22 -5.44
C THR A 302 -12.63 21.82 -5.36
N LEU A 303 -11.93 21.35 -6.40
CA LEU A 303 -11.17 20.09 -6.38
C LEU A 303 -9.88 20.20 -5.56
N ILE A 304 -9.17 21.34 -5.67
CA ILE A 304 -7.83 21.50 -5.08
C ILE A 304 -7.81 22.30 -3.77
N ALA A 305 -8.89 23.02 -3.45
CA ALA A 305 -8.93 23.92 -2.30
C ALA A 305 -9.14 23.20 -0.95
N ASP A 306 -9.98 22.17 -0.92
CA ASP A 306 -10.22 21.31 0.25
C ASP A 306 -10.81 19.95 -0.17
N ASP A 307 -10.88 19.01 0.76
CA ASP A 307 -11.37 17.64 0.49
C ASP A 307 -12.90 17.51 0.50
N LYS A 308 -13.67 18.60 0.71
CA LYS A 308 -15.14 18.53 0.84
C LYS A 308 -15.81 17.93 -0.38
N ARG A 309 -15.23 18.14 -1.57
CA ARG A 309 -15.75 17.58 -2.83
C ARG A 309 -15.71 16.04 -2.85
N PHE A 310 -14.76 15.43 -2.16
CA PHE A 310 -14.61 13.98 -2.07
C PHE A 310 -15.49 13.35 -0.97
N HIS A 311 -15.96 14.16 -0.01
CA HIS A 311 -16.92 13.73 1.02
C HIS A 311 -18.39 13.76 0.56
N ASP A 312 -18.70 14.35 -0.59
CA ASP A 312 -20.04 14.34 -1.20
C ASP A 312 -20.05 13.42 -2.45
N PRO A 313 -20.63 12.21 -2.36
CA PRO A 313 -20.71 11.27 -3.48
C PRO A 313 -21.38 11.84 -4.74
N LYS A 314 -22.20 12.89 -4.61
CA LYS A 314 -22.88 13.54 -5.74
C LYS A 314 -22.02 14.61 -6.44
N ARG A 315 -20.92 15.04 -5.82
CA ARG A 315 -20.00 16.07 -6.35
C ARG A 315 -18.59 15.54 -6.64
N ALA A 316 -18.30 14.30 -6.25
CA ALA A 316 -17.00 13.65 -6.39
C ALA A 316 -16.58 13.34 -7.84
N LEU A 317 -17.47 13.51 -8.82
CA LEU A 317 -17.17 13.44 -10.26
C LEU A 317 -17.07 14.84 -10.84
#